data_AF-A0A432TJ04-F1
#
_entry.id   AF-A0A432TJ04-F1
#
_cell.length_a   1.000
_cell.length_b   1.000
_cell.length_c   1.000
_cell.angle_alpha   90.00
_cell.angle_beta   90.00
_cell.angle_gamma   90.00
#
_symmetry.space_group_name_H-M   'P 1'
#
loop_
_entity.id
_entity.type
_entity.pdbx_description
1 polymer ?
#
loop_
_entity_poly.entity_id
_entity_poly.type
_entity_poly.pdbx_seq_one_letter_code
_entity_poly.pdbx_strand_id
1 'polypeptide(L)'
;MSNITLQARLYSNFAIIAVVYLTSALMSWMYGVDITIGNYLWLPMGAKVLAFLLFGIWALPGVLIGSLMSGMFLYDFWIGNTFYGPLGTLVGVFAPLLAIMVMRHFHLSNFFDAGKINFRHVLFLIILSSLINTLAKLFLYIDKVKGIDGKSVDALNFIQSYLTGDVLGGIVFVFIVLKVLLPVVIKFGLNKAP
;
A
#
# COMPACT_ATOMS: atom_id res chain seq x y z
N MET A 1 -22.00 -13.58 5.51
CA MET A 1 -20.59 -13.39 5.92
C MET A 1 -20.18 -14.63 6.68
N SER A 2 -19.20 -15.41 6.19
CA SER A 2 -18.70 -16.59 6.91
C SER A 2 -18.10 -16.15 8.24
N ASN A 3 -18.32 -16.94 9.30
CA ASN A 3 -17.69 -16.73 10.61
C ASN A 3 -16.20 -17.04 10.51
N ILE A 4 -15.41 -16.09 10.00
CA ILE A 4 -13.96 -16.15 10.10
C ILE A 4 -13.61 -16.03 11.58
N THR A 5 -12.98 -17.07 12.12
CA THR A 5 -12.57 -17.12 13.53
C THR A 5 -11.58 -16.00 13.86
N LEU A 6 -11.56 -15.55 15.12
CA LEU A 6 -10.58 -14.56 15.59
C LEU A 6 -9.14 -14.99 15.29
N GLN A 7 -8.86 -16.28 15.44
CA GLN A 7 -7.56 -16.89 15.14
C GLN A 7 -7.16 -16.70 13.67
N ALA A 8 -8.07 -16.94 12.71
CA ALA A 8 -7.80 -16.72 11.29
C ALA A 8 -7.54 -15.25 10.97
N ARG A 9 -8.22 -14.31 11.66
CA ARG A 9 -7.95 -12.87 11.53
C ARG A 9 -6.57 -12.49 12.04
N LEU A 10 -6.13 -13.08 13.16
CA LEU A 10 -4.80 -12.85 13.72
C LEU A 10 -3.71 -13.34 12.76
N TYR A 11 -3.80 -14.57 12.27
CA TYR A 11 -2.82 -15.10 11.31
C TYR A 11 -2.75 -14.28 10.02
N SER A 12 -3.91 -13.85 9.51
CA SER A 12 -3.98 -12.99 8.33
C SER A 12 -3.26 -11.65 8.58
N ASN A 13 -3.43 -11.05 9.77
CA ASN A 13 -2.76 -9.79 10.11
C ASN A 13 -1.24 -9.97 10.23
N PHE A 14 -0.74 -11.06 10.82
CA PHE A 14 0.71 -11.33 10.84
C PHE A 14 1.29 -11.49 9.43
N ALA A 15 0.60 -12.21 8.55
CA ALA A 15 1.00 -12.32 7.15
C ALA A 15 0.99 -10.95 6.45
N ILE A 16 -0.02 -10.12 6.69
CA ILE A 16 -0.11 -8.76 6.12
C ILE A 16 1.04 -7.87 6.62
N ILE A 17 1.37 -7.90 7.92
CA ILE A 17 2.53 -7.18 8.48
C ILE A 17 3.79 -7.59 7.72
N ALA A 18 4.04 -8.89 7.62
CA ALA A 18 5.22 -9.41 6.95
C ALA A 18 5.28 -8.98 5.48
N VAL A 19 4.19 -9.12 4.73
CA VAL A 19 4.14 -8.75 3.30
C VAL A 19 4.35 -7.25 3.10
N VAL A 20 3.68 -6.39 3.87
CA VAL A 20 3.83 -4.92 3.78
C VAL A 20 5.26 -4.50 4.16
N TYR A 21 5.81 -5.08 5.22
CA TYR A 21 7.18 -4.77 5.66
C TYR A 21 8.22 -5.25 4.64
N LEU A 22 8.14 -6.51 4.18
CA LEU A 22 9.10 -7.08 3.24
C LEU A 22 9.06 -6.40 1.88
N THR A 23 7.87 -6.05 1.37
CA THR A 23 7.77 -5.26 0.13
C THR A 23 8.40 -3.87 0.30
N SER A 24 8.26 -3.25 1.47
CA SER A 24 8.89 -1.96 1.76
C SER A 24 10.41 -2.09 1.90
N ALA A 25 10.87 -3.18 2.52
CA ALA A 25 12.29 -3.51 2.66
C ALA A 25 12.92 -3.74 1.29
N LEU A 26 12.27 -4.47 0.38
CA LEU A 26 12.79 -4.63 -0.98
C LEU A 26 12.98 -3.29 -1.70
N MET A 27 12.07 -2.33 -1.48
CA MET A 27 12.15 -1.02 -2.11
C MET A 27 13.19 -0.10 -1.47
N SER A 28 13.54 -0.29 -0.19
CA SER A 28 14.54 0.55 0.48
C SER A 28 15.95 0.37 -0.08
N TRP A 29 16.24 -0.76 -0.74
CA TRP A 29 17.51 -0.96 -1.46
C TRP A 29 17.58 -0.22 -2.80
N MET A 30 16.43 0.17 -3.34
CA MET A 30 16.33 0.73 -4.70
C MET A 30 16.29 2.26 -4.74
N TYR A 31 16.12 2.92 -3.59
CA TYR A 31 15.99 4.38 -3.53
C TYR A 31 16.39 4.97 -2.16
N GLY A 32 16.80 6.24 -2.15
CA GLY A 32 17.19 6.94 -0.92
C GLY A 32 16.02 7.38 -0.04
N VAL A 33 16.32 7.82 1.19
CA VAL A 33 15.34 8.26 2.21
C VAL A 33 15.02 9.75 2.03
N ASP A 34 14.39 10.13 0.91
CA ASP A 34 13.92 11.50 0.67
C ASP A 34 12.39 11.54 0.61
N ILE A 35 11.76 12.33 1.49
CA ILE A 35 10.30 12.49 1.50
C ILE A 35 9.78 13.43 0.41
N THR A 36 10.66 14.19 -0.24
CA THR A 36 10.28 15.16 -1.30
C THR A 36 10.19 14.51 -2.67
N ILE A 37 10.76 13.32 -2.85
CA ILE A 37 10.74 12.57 -4.10
C ILE A 37 10.36 11.12 -3.79
N GLY A 38 9.27 10.66 -4.39
CA GLY A 38 8.80 9.29 -4.22
C GLY A 38 9.72 8.27 -4.91
N ASN A 39 9.69 7.03 -4.43
CA ASN A 39 10.32 5.92 -5.13
C ASN A 39 9.51 5.60 -6.40
N TYR A 40 10.13 5.57 -7.57
CA TYR A 40 9.48 5.27 -8.86
C TYR A 40 8.97 3.83 -9.00
N LEU A 41 9.26 2.95 -8.04
CA LEU A 41 8.62 1.66 -7.88
C LEU A 41 8.26 1.44 -6.41
N TRP A 42 6.97 1.37 -6.08
CA TRP A 42 6.52 1.21 -4.70
C TRP A 42 5.58 0.01 -4.52
N LEU A 43 6.16 -1.19 -4.43
CA LEU A 43 5.43 -2.45 -4.22
C LEU A 43 4.45 -2.46 -3.02
N PRO A 44 4.73 -1.79 -1.88
CA PRO A 44 3.82 -1.81 -0.74
C PRO A 44 2.42 -1.29 -1.06
N MET A 45 2.25 -0.42 -2.05
CA MET A 45 0.91 0.05 -2.46
C MET A 45 0.02 -1.13 -2.86
N GLY A 46 0.54 -2.04 -3.71
CA GLY A 46 -0.20 -3.22 -4.14
C GLY A 46 -0.48 -4.20 -3.01
N ALA A 47 0.45 -4.35 -2.07
CA ALA A 47 0.26 -5.18 -0.88
C ALA A 47 -0.91 -4.68 -0.04
N LYS A 48 -0.99 -3.37 0.21
CA LYS A 48 -2.09 -2.75 0.97
C LYS A 48 -3.42 -2.87 0.24
N VAL A 49 -3.45 -2.58 -1.06
CA VAL A 49 -4.64 -2.73 -1.90
C VAL A 49 -5.19 -4.15 -1.84
N LEU A 50 -4.36 -5.17 -2.06
CA LEU A 50 -4.81 -6.56 -1.98
C LEU A 50 -5.22 -6.98 -0.56
N ALA A 51 -4.50 -6.53 0.47
CA ALA A 51 -4.86 -6.84 1.85
C ALA A 51 -6.27 -6.34 2.18
N PHE A 52 -6.58 -5.06 1.87
CA PHE A 52 -7.91 -4.52 2.09
C PHE A 52 -8.98 -5.12 1.19
N LEU A 53 -8.63 -5.50 -0.04
CA LEU A 53 -9.57 -6.13 -0.94
C LEU A 53 -9.97 -7.54 -0.46
N LEU A 54 -9.00 -8.32 0.02
CA LEU A 54 -9.19 -9.71 0.43
C LEU A 54 -9.78 -9.83 1.84
N PHE A 55 -9.32 -9.00 2.78
CA PHE A 55 -9.66 -9.14 4.20
C PHE A 55 -10.53 -7.99 4.72
N GLY A 56 -10.86 -7.01 3.87
CA GLY A 56 -11.66 -5.84 4.27
C GLY A 56 -10.97 -5.00 5.34
N ILE A 57 -11.77 -4.34 6.17
CA ILE A 57 -11.27 -3.49 7.27
C ILE A 57 -10.43 -4.27 8.30
N TRP A 58 -10.58 -5.60 8.38
CA TRP A 58 -9.80 -6.43 9.30
C TRP A 58 -8.31 -6.50 8.95
N ALA A 59 -7.91 -6.09 7.74
CA ALA A 59 -6.50 -5.92 7.38
C ALA A 59 -5.85 -4.69 8.01
N LEU A 60 -6.64 -3.74 8.52
CA LEU A 60 -6.14 -2.44 8.98
C LEU A 60 -5.00 -2.55 10.01
N PRO A 61 -5.10 -3.38 11.08
CA PRO A 61 -4.02 -3.48 12.05
C PRO A 61 -2.71 -3.95 11.40
N GLY A 62 -2.77 -4.97 10.54
CA GLY A 62 -1.59 -5.53 9.90
C GLY A 62 -0.97 -4.56 8.89
N VAL A 63 -1.81 -3.87 8.10
CA VAL A 63 -1.33 -2.84 7.16
C VAL A 63 -0.69 -1.67 7.92
N LEU A 64 -1.32 -1.23 9.01
CA LEU A 64 -0.82 -0.13 9.83
C LEU A 64 0.52 -0.47 10.48
N ILE A 65 0.59 -1.61 11.19
CA ILE A 65 1.80 -2.04 11.89
C ILE A 65 2.93 -2.28 10.90
N GLY A 66 2.68 -3.01 9.80
CA GLY A 66 3.70 -3.25 8.77
C GLY A 66 4.22 -1.95 8.14
N SER A 67 3.34 -0.97 7.91
CA SER A 67 3.73 0.33 7.36
C SER A 67 4.52 1.18 8.36
N LEU A 68 4.12 1.20 9.64
CA LEU A 68 4.84 1.92 10.70
C LEU A 68 6.21 1.30 10.96
N MET A 69 6.30 -0.04 11.02
CA MET A 69 7.59 -0.74 11.10
C MET A 69 8.50 -0.36 9.95
N SER A 70 7.97 -0.29 8.72
CA SER A 70 8.74 0.13 7.56
C SER A 70 9.29 1.55 7.75
N GLY A 71 8.43 2.49 8.16
CA GLY A 71 8.85 3.87 8.44
C GLY A 71 9.93 3.98 9.52
N MET A 72 9.78 3.24 10.61
CA MET A 72 10.72 3.27 11.74
C MET A 72 12.07 2.61 11.44
N PHE A 73 12.08 1.48 10.74
CA PHE A 73 13.30 0.66 10.58
C PHE A 73 13.99 0.82 9.23
N LEU A 74 13.30 1.35 8.21
CA LEU A 74 13.82 1.44 6.84
C LEU A 74 13.91 2.88 6.31
N TYR A 75 13.14 3.81 6.88
CA TYR A 75 13.01 5.19 6.37
C TYR A 75 13.22 6.25 7.46
N ASP A 76 13.95 5.90 8.53
CA ASP A 76 14.48 6.80 9.56
C ASP A 76 13.50 7.82 10.17
N PHE A 77 12.28 7.39 10.49
CA PHE A 77 11.31 8.25 11.20
C PHE A 77 11.86 8.83 12.52
N TRP A 78 12.85 8.18 13.12
CA TRP A 78 13.41 8.55 14.42
C TRP A 78 14.18 9.87 14.44
N ILE A 79 14.92 10.19 13.39
CA ILE A 79 15.99 11.22 13.48
C ILE A 79 15.64 12.51 12.72
N GLY A 80 14.79 12.44 11.68
CA GLY A 80 14.50 13.62 10.84
C GLY A 80 13.02 13.88 10.52
N ASN A 81 12.10 12.94 10.79
CA ASN A 81 10.70 13.05 10.34
C ASN A 81 9.68 12.48 11.33
N THR A 82 9.93 12.64 12.63
CA THR A 82 9.16 11.98 13.70
C THR A 82 7.67 12.36 13.74
N PHE A 83 7.30 13.52 13.19
CA PHE A 83 5.89 13.92 13.07
C PHE A 83 5.30 13.60 11.69
N TYR A 84 5.95 14.07 10.62
CA TYR A 84 5.44 13.96 9.25
C TYR A 84 5.57 12.56 8.63
N GLY A 85 6.56 11.77 9.06
CA GLY A 85 6.74 10.37 8.64
C GLY A 85 5.55 9.49 9.06
N PRO A 86 5.20 9.42 10.35
CA PRO A 86 4.02 8.69 10.80
C PRO A 86 2.71 9.20 10.17
N LEU A 87 2.52 10.51 10.05
CA LEU A 87 1.32 11.06 9.40
C LEU A 87 1.23 10.67 7.93
N GLY A 88 2.32 10.78 7.17
CA GLY A 88 2.38 10.30 5.79
C GLY A 88 2.15 8.80 5.66
N THR A 89 2.57 8.02 6.66
CA THR A 89 2.28 6.59 6.73
C THR A 89 0.80 6.33 6.90
N LEU A 90 0.13 7.04 7.81
CA LEU A 90 -1.31 6.94 8.00
C LEU A 90 -2.06 7.26 6.71
N VAL A 91 -1.68 8.35 6.01
CA VAL A 91 -2.26 8.68 4.70
C VAL A 91 -2.13 7.50 3.73
N GLY A 92 -0.93 6.89 3.63
CA GLY A 92 -0.70 5.74 2.76
C GLY A 92 -1.35 4.42 3.22
N VAL A 93 -1.76 4.31 4.49
CA VAL A 93 -2.55 3.19 5.02
C VAL A 93 -4.03 3.35 4.68
N PHE A 94 -4.57 4.57 4.80
CA PHE A 94 -5.98 4.83 4.60
C PHE A 94 -6.37 5.08 3.14
N ALA A 95 -5.43 5.51 2.28
CA ALA A 95 -5.74 5.81 0.88
C ALA A 95 -6.43 4.65 0.12
N PRO A 96 -5.98 3.38 0.23
CA PRO A 96 -6.69 2.27 -0.42
C PRO A 96 -8.07 1.99 0.15
N LEU A 97 -8.28 2.17 1.46
CA LEU A 97 -9.60 2.03 2.09
C LEU A 97 -10.56 3.09 1.56
N LEU A 98 -10.12 4.35 1.50
CA LEU A 98 -10.92 5.45 0.94
C LEU A 98 -11.23 5.19 -0.54
N ALA A 99 -10.25 4.73 -1.33
CA ALA A 99 -10.47 4.37 -2.73
C ALA A 99 -11.53 3.26 -2.90
N ILE A 100 -11.49 2.22 -2.07
CA ILE A 100 -12.52 1.16 -2.05
C ILE A 100 -13.90 1.76 -1.70
N MET A 101 -13.98 2.63 -0.69
CA MET A 101 -15.23 3.28 -0.30
C MET A 101 -15.81 4.13 -1.43
N VAL A 102 -14.98 4.96 -2.08
CA VAL A 102 -15.37 5.78 -3.23
C VAL A 102 -15.88 4.91 -4.37
N MET A 103 -15.12 3.88 -4.77
CA MET A 103 -15.53 2.99 -5.87
C MET A 103 -16.84 2.26 -5.58
N ARG A 104 -17.08 1.83 -4.33
CA ARG A 104 -18.35 1.22 -3.92
C ARG A 104 -19.50 2.22 -3.94
N HIS A 105 -19.28 3.43 -3.42
CA HIS A 105 -20.29 4.48 -3.37
C HIS A 105 -20.79 4.86 -4.77
N PHE A 106 -19.87 5.00 -5.73
CA PHE A 106 -20.19 5.33 -7.13
C PHE A 106 -20.47 4.10 -8.01
N HIS A 107 -20.56 2.90 -7.43
CA HIS A 107 -20.80 1.65 -8.17
C HIS A 107 -19.79 1.38 -9.31
N LEU A 108 -18.55 1.85 -9.15
CA LEU A 108 -17.46 1.73 -10.14
C LEU A 108 -16.74 0.38 -10.10
N SER A 109 -17.23 -0.58 -9.31
CA SER A 109 -16.50 -1.80 -9.04
C SER A 109 -17.36 -3.02 -8.81
N ASN A 110 -17.03 -4.09 -9.52
CA ASN A 110 -17.31 -5.48 -9.15
C ASN A 110 -15.96 -6.19 -9.00
N PHE A 111 -15.32 -6.05 -7.84
CA PHE A 111 -13.96 -6.56 -7.63
C PHE A 111 -13.85 -8.09 -7.71
N PHE A 112 -14.95 -8.77 -7.43
CA PHE A 112 -15.06 -10.21 -7.52
C PHE A 112 -16.19 -10.56 -8.48
N ASP A 113 -15.88 -11.42 -9.46
CA ASP A 113 -16.85 -11.95 -10.41
C ASP A 113 -16.68 -13.47 -10.45
N ALA A 114 -17.77 -14.21 -10.18
CA ALA A 114 -17.77 -15.66 -10.01
C ALA A 114 -16.63 -16.20 -9.10
N GLY A 115 -16.34 -15.48 -8.00
CA GLY A 115 -15.28 -15.83 -7.05
C GLY A 115 -13.85 -15.53 -7.51
N LYS A 116 -13.67 -14.92 -8.68
CA LYS A 116 -12.37 -14.51 -9.22
C LYS A 116 -12.18 -12.99 -9.10
N ILE A 117 -10.97 -12.57 -8.82
CA ILE A 117 -10.63 -11.14 -8.78
C ILE A 117 -10.69 -10.56 -10.19
N ASN A 118 -11.47 -9.49 -10.36
CA ASN A 118 -11.50 -8.70 -11.59
C ASN A 118 -10.30 -7.74 -11.62
N PHE A 119 -9.26 -8.14 -12.35
CA PHE A 119 -8.01 -7.39 -12.43
C PHE A 119 -8.20 -5.95 -12.92
N ARG A 120 -9.15 -5.68 -13.84
CA ARG A 120 -9.38 -4.32 -14.35
C ARG A 120 -9.87 -3.36 -13.26
N HIS A 121 -10.77 -3.84 -12.40
CA HIS A 121 -11.24 -3.04 -11.27
C HIS A 121 -10.16 -2.87 -10.20
N VAL A 122 -9.29 -3.87 -10.01
CA VAL A 122 -8.13 -3.74 -9.11
C VAL A 122 -7.10 -2.75 -9.66
N LEU A 123 -6.85 -2.73 -10.98
CA LEU A 123 -6.01 -1.71 -11.61
C LEU A 123 -6.55 -0.30 -11.35
N PHE A 124 -7.85 -0.09 -11.56
CA PHE A 124 -8.47 1.21 -11.28
C PHE A 124 -8.38 1.57 -9.79
N LEU A 125 -8.56 0.59 -8.90
CA LEU A 125 -8.37 0.78 -7.47
C LEU A 125 -6.94 1.19 -7.12
N ILE A 126 -5.92 0.58 -7.72
CA ILE A 126 -4.51 0.98 -7.53
C ILE A 126 -4.33 2.44 -7.94
N ILE A 127 -4.80 2.83 -9.13
CA ILE A 127 -4.67 4.20 -9.64
C ILE A 127 -5.34 5.20 -8.68
N LEU A 128 -6.58 4.92 -8.28
CA LEU A 128 -7.31 5.80 -7.37
C LEU A 128 -6.65 5.88 -5.98
N SER A 129 -6.17 4.75 -5.44
CA SER A 129 -5.44 4.71 -4.17
C SER A 129 -4.16 5.53 -4.23
N SER A 130 -3.42 5.41 -5.33
CA SER A 130 -2.17 6.13 -5.60
C SER A 130 -2.41 7.63 -5.70
N LEU A 131 -3.49 8.03 -6.39
CA LEU A 131 -3.88 9.43 -6.52
C LEU A 131 -4.26 10.03 -5.17
N ILE A 132 -5.12 9.36 -4.40
CA ILE A 132 -5.52 9.81 -3.05
C ILE A 132 -4.29 9.93 -2.14
N ASN A 133 -3.42 8.93 -2.13
CA ASN A 133 -2.20 8.93 -1.32
C ASN A 133 -1.28 10.10 -1.69
N THR A 134 -1.00 10.26 -2.99
CA THR A 134 -0.09 11.29 -3.50
C THR A 134 -0.60 12.69 -3.19
N LEU A 135 -1.86 12.98 -3.48
CA LEU A 135 -2.43 14.30 -3.23
C LEU A 135 -2.50 14.62 -1.74
N ALA A 136 -2.95 13.66 -0.91
CA ALA A 136 -3.02 13.88 0.53
C ALA A 136 -1.63 14.09 1.15
N LYS A 137 -0.61 13.34 0.71
CA LYS A 137 0.78 13.57 1.13
C LYS A 137 1.32 14.91 0.64
N LEU A 138 1.02 15.30 -0.60
CA LEU A 138 1.43 16.60 -1.12
C LEU A 138 0.89 17.72 -0.21
N PHE A 139 -0.42 17.73 0.10
CA PHE A 139 -0.97 18.72 1.03
C PHE A 139 -0.37 18.64 2.43
N LEU A 140 0.00 17.44 2.89
CA LEU A 140 0.65 17.25 4.18
C LEU A 140 2.07 17.83 4.24
N TYR A 141 2.80 17.83 3.11
CA TYR A 141 4.22 18.22 3.04
C TYR A 141 4.47 19.60 2.42
N ILE A 142 3.58 20.11 1.55
CA ILE A 142 3.82 21.27 0.67
C ILE A 142 4.25 22.54 1.39
N ASP A 143 3.67 22.82 2.57
CA ASP A 143 3.99 24.02 3.35
C ASP A 143 5.09 23.81 4.41
N LYS A 144 5.55 22.56 4.59
CA LYS A 144 6.34 22.17 5.78
C LYS A 144 7.77 21.75 5.49
N VAL A 145 8.10 21.37 4.26
CA VAL A 145 9.51 21.12 3.89
C VAL A 145 10.29 22.44 3.73
N LYS A 146 9.63 23.55 3.41
CA LYS A 146 10.26 24.89 3.25
C LYS A 146 11.08 25.39 4.44
N GLY A 147 10.95 24.82 5.64
CA GLY A 147 11.63 25.31 6.85
C GLY A 147 12.21 24.27 7.79
N ILE A 148 12.16 22.96 7.48
CA ILE A 148 12.63 21.91 8.40
C ILE A 148 13.99 21.34 7.98
N ASP A 149 14.27 21.21 6.68
CA ASP A 149 15.54 20.65 6.17
C ASP A 149 16.18 21.48 5.04
N GLY A 150 15.69 22.70 4.79
CA GLY A 150 16.14 23.54 3.65
C GLY A 150 15.74 23.02 2.27
N LYS A 151 14.99 21.92 2.19
CA LYS A 151 14.47 21.35 0.94
C LYS A 151 13.12 21.99 0.59
N SER A 152 12.85 22.24 -0.68
CA SER A 152 11.52 22.65 -1.14
C SER A 152 10.85 21.49 -1.87
N VAL A 153 9.55 21.29 -1.65
CA VAL A 153 8.77 20.33 -2.43
C VAL A 153 8.41 20.99 -3.75
N ASP A 154 9.03 20.52 -4.83
CA ASP A 154 8.51 20.77 -6.17
C ASP A 154 7.26 19.90 -6.35
N ALA A 155 6.09 20.54 -6.41
CA ALA A 155 4.82 19.83 -6.46
C ALA A 155 4.70 18.93 -7.69
N LEU A 156 5.25 19.34 -8.83
CA LEU A 156 5.18 18.55 -10.06
C LEU A 156 6.04 17.30 -9.94
N ASN A 157 7.29 17.44 -9.50
CA ASN A 157 8.20 16.31 -9.29
C ASN A 157 7.67 15.38 -8.20
N PHE A 158 7.11 15.93 -7.12
CA PHE A 158 6.48 15.15 -6.05
C PHE A 158 5.33 14.30 -6.59
N ILE A 159 4.38 14.91 -7.31
CA ILE A 159 3.24 14.19 -7.88
C ILE A 159 3.74 13.12 -8.85
N GLN A 160 4.65 13.47 -9.76
CA GLN A 160 5.16 12.53 -10.76
C GLN A 160 5.85 11.32 -10.11
N SER A 161 6.74 11.56 -9.15
CA SER A 161 7.49 10.48 -8.49
C SER A 161 6.60 9.58 -7.64
N TYR A 162 5.79 10.14 -6.73
CA TYR A 162 4.90 9.35 -5.87
C TYR A 162 3.80 8.62 -6.64
N LEU A 163 3.12 9.30 -7.57
CA LEU A 163 2.04 8.70 -8.33
C LEU A 163 2.55 7.58 -9.22
N THR A 164 3.66 7.81 -9.92
CA THR A 164 4.28 6.79 -10.79
C THR A 164 4.71 5.59 -9.96
N GLY A 165 5.38 5.84 -8.83
CA GLY A 165 5.82 4.82 -7.89
C GLY A 165 4.71 3.90 -7.41
N ASP A 166 3.66 4.51 -6.86
CA ASP A 166 2.52 3.80 -6.29
C ASP A 166 1.75 3.02 -7.37
N VAL A 167 1.55 3.61 -8.55
CA VAL A 167 0.86 2.96 -9.67
C VAL A 167 1.68 1.78 -10.19
N LEU A 168 2.94 2.00 -10.57
CA LEU A 168 3.79 0.93 -11.12
C LEU A 168 4.00 -0.18 -10.08
N GLY A 169 4.34 0.18 -8.85
CA GLY A 169 4.56 -0.78 -7.78
C GLY A 169 3.30 -1.55 -7.42
N GLY A 170 2.16 -0.87 -7.37
CA GLY A 170 0.86 -1.50 -7.18
C GLY A 170 0.53 -2.52 -8.26
N ILE A 171 0.69 -2.16 -9.53
CA ILE A 171 0.43 -3.06 -10.67
C ILE A 171 1.36 -4.26 -10.64
N VAL A 172 2.67 -4.03 -10.48
CA VAL A 172 3.69 -5.09 -10.47
C VAL A 172 3.41 -6.08 -9.35
N PHE A 173 3.17 -5.60 -8.13
CA PHE A 173 2.90 -6.47 -6.98
C PHE A 173 1.62 -7.30 -7.21
N VAL A 174 0.51 -6.66 -7.60
CA VAL A 174 -0.76 -7.36 -7.82
C VAL A 174 -0.65 -8.38 -8.95
N PHE A 175 0.05 -8.03 -10.03
CA PHE A 175 0.29 -8.95 -11.13
C PHE A 175 1.07 -10.19 -10.67
N ILE A 176 2.18 -10.01 -9.94
CA ILE A 176 2.98 -11.11 -9.41
C ILE A 176 2.12 -12.01 -8.51
N VAL A 177 1.37 -11.45 -7.57
CA VAL A 177 0.54 -12.24 -6.66
C VAL A 177 -0.52 -13.05 -7.42
N LEU A 178 -1.28 -12.40 -8.29
CA LEU A 178 -2.46 -13.02 -8.92
C LEU A 178 -2.10 -13.93 -10.10
N LYS A 179 -1.03 -13.62 -10.84
CA LYS A 179 -0.68 -14.32 -12.09
C LYS A 179 0.52 -15.25 -11.95
N VAL A 180 1.35 -15.07 -10.92
CA VAL A 180 2.54 -15.91 -10.71
C VAL A 180 2.38 -16.74 -9.45
N LEU A 181 2.27 -16.10 -8.28
CA LEU A 181 2.29 -16.80 -6.99
C LEU A 181 1.04 -17.67 -6.78
N LEU A 182 -0.15 -17.12 -7.00
CA LEU A 182 -1.40 -17.86 -6.76
C LEU A 182 -1.51 -19.12 -7.64
N PRO A 183 -1.26 -19.07 -8.96
CA PRO A 183 -1.23 -20.28 -9.79
C PRO A 183 -0.18 -21.31 -9.35
N VAL A 184 1.01 -20.85 -8.93
CA VAL A 184 2.08 -21.72 -8.41
C VAL A 184 1.61 -22.43 -7.14
N VAL A 185 1.08 -21.71 -6.16
CA VAL A 185 0.55 -22.27 -4.90
C VAL A 185 -0.52 -23.32 -5.17
N ILE A 186 -1.45 -23.05 -6.09
CA ILE A 186 -2.50 -23.99 -6.47
C ILE A 186 -1.92 -25.22 -7.17
N LYS A 187 -1.00 -25.03 -8.13
CA LYS A 187 -0.37 -26.13 -8.89
C LYS A 187 0.41 -27.08 -7.98
N PHE A 188 1.08 -26.55 -6.96
CA PHE A 188 1.86 -27.34 -6.01
C PHE A 188 1.04 -27.86 -4.82
N GLY A 189 -0.28 -27.63 -4.79
CA GLY A 189 -1.15 -28.10 -3.71
C GLY A 189 -0.85 -27.48 -2.35
N LEU A 190 -0.11 -26.37 -2.30
CA LEU A 190 0.27 -25.67 -1.07
C LEU A 190 -0.92 -24.96 -0.41
N ASN A 191 -2.05 -24.88 -1.11
CA ASN A 191 -3.33 -24.46 -0.56
C ASN A 191 -4.03 -25.55 0.28
N LYS A 192 -3.49 -26.78 0.33
CA LYS A 192 -4.00 -27.92 1.10
C LYS A 192 -3.14 -28.22 2.33
N ALA A 193 -2.59 -27.19 2.98
CA ALA A 193 -1.99 -27.37 4.29
C ALA A 193 -3.04 -27.97 5.26
N PRO A 194 -2.65 -28.92 6.13
CA PRO A 194 -3.58 -29.71 6.95
C PRO A 194 -4.45 -28.87 7.88
#